data_AF-A0AAU2QRG4-F1
#
_entry.id   AF-A0AAU2QRG4-F1
#
_cell.length_a   1.000
_cell.length_b   1.000
_cell.length_c   1.000
_cell.angle_alpha   90.00
_cell.angle_beta   90.00
_cell.angle_gamma   90.00
#
_symmetry.space_group_name_H-M   'P 1'
#
loop_
_entity.id
_entity.type
_entity.pdbx_description
1 polymer ?
#
loop_
_entity_poly.entity_id
_entity_poly.type
_entity_poly.pdbx_seq_one_letter_code
_entity_poly.pdbx_strand_id
1 'polypeptide(L)'
;MAHEPRVSDELGRRLKAYEGRTAAVSATGKDPVNAPMIRHWCEAMGDTNPAYTGPDAIAPPTMLQAWTMGGLSGHSGRSSAYDELLTLLDESGCTSVVATDCEQEYVRALRPGDEITFDAVIESVSDRKTTKLGTGYFVTTRMDLHVGPDLAGTHRFRILKYAPAHRREGPPREEPEREKPPRPRPVVNRDNAGFWEGVRERRLLIQRCTGCSTLRHPWLPGCATCGHPGWDTVEASGAGQVYSYVVMHHPPFPAFDPPYAVALIELTEGVRMISNVIGVPYEEVRIGMPVRLEFKAYDEELVLPVFRAEEERVAVGGGPRAAR
;
A
#
# COMPACT_ATOMS: atom_id res chain seq x y z
N MET A 1 -36.81 -9.65 31.57
CA MET A 1 -35.59 -9.21 30.85
C MET A 1 -36.04 -8.70 29.50
N ALA A 2 -36.08 -7.38 29.35
CA ALA A 2 -36.70 -6.70 28.24
C ALA A 2 -35.85 -6.85 26.97
N HIS A 3 -36.50 -7.35 25.92
CA HIS A 3 -36.01 -7.43 24.56
C HIS A 3 -35.67 -6.02 24.06
N GLU A 4 -34.58 -5.86 23.31
CA GLU A 4 -34.12 -4.59 22.75
C GLU A 4 -34.43 -4.51 21.22
N PRO A 5 -35.70 -4.38 20.77
CA PRO A 5 -36.04 -4.30 19.34
C PRO A 5 -36.26 -2.86 18.82
N ARG A 6 -35.97 -1.78 19.56
CA ARG A 6 -36.44 -0.42 19.19
C ARG A 6 -35.52 0.41 18.29
N VAL A 7 -34.22 0.17 18.25
CA VAL A 7 -33.26 1.08 17.57
C VAL A 7 -33.08 0.74 16.08
N SER A 8 -33.09 -0.56 15.73
CA SER A 8 -32.88 -1.01 14.34
C SER A 8 -34.05 -0.63 13.41
N ASP A 9 -35.27 -0.61 13.93
CA ASP A 9 -36.50 -0.27 13.18
C ASP A 9 -36.66 1.25 12.95
N GLU A 10 -36.03 2.08 13.79
CA GLU A 10 -36.03 3.54 13.62
C GLU A 10 -34.99 3.97 12.59
N LEU A 11 -33.78 3.41 12.64
CA LEU A 11 -32.74 3.67 11.65
C LEU A 11 -33.19 3.25 10.25
N GLY A 12 -33.78 2.06 10.11
CA GLY A 12 -34.30 1.60 8.81
C GLY A 12 -35.32 2.56 8.21
N ARG A 13 -36.25 3.09 9.01
CA ARG A 13 -37.24 4.08 8.56
C ARG A 13 -36.59 5.41 8.15
N ARG A 14 -35.61 5.90 8.90
CA ARG A 14 -34.85 7.10 8.54
C ARG A 14 -34.09 6.93 7.23
N LEU A 15 -33.45 5.78 7.02
CA LEU A 15 -32.73 5.46 5.78
C LEU A 15 -33.68 5.37 4.58
N LYS A 16 -34.86 4.75 4.77
CA LYS A 16 -35.90 4.68 3.74
C LYS A 16 -36.41 6.03 3.28
N ALA A 17 -36.39 7.06 4.15
CA ALA A 17 -36.77 8.43 3.76
C ALA A 17 -35.83 9.07 2.72
N TYR A 18 -34.66 8.47 2.46
CA TYR A 18 -33.76 8.92 1.39
C TYR A 18 -34.11 8.34 0.02
N GLU A 19 -34.95 7.30 -0.07
CA GLU A 19 -35.38 6.76 -1.35
C GLU A 19 -36.11 7.82 -2.18
N GLY A 20 -35.72 7.95 -3.45
CA GLY A 20 -36.21 8.98 -4.37
C GLY A 20 -35.57 10.36 -4.20
N ARG A 21 -34.74 10.59 -3.16
CA ARG A 21 -34.02 11.87 -3.02
C ARG A 21 -32.90 11.96 -4.05
N THR A 22 -32.70 13.15 -4.58
CA THR A 22 -31.66 13.42 -5.56
C THR A 22 -30.27 13.39 -4.92
N ALA A 23 -29.36 12.62 -5.52
CA ALA A 23 -27.95 12.51 -5.17
C ALA A 23 -27.05 13.47 -5.97
N ALA A 24 -27.47 13.89 -7.17
CA ALA A 24 -26.85 14.95 -7.96
C ALA A 24 -27.89 15.55 -8.92
N VAL A 25 -27.87 16.88 -9.10
CA VAL A 25 -28.74 17.59 -10.06
C VAL A 25 -27.84 18.31 -11.05
N SER A 26 -27.92 17.92 -12.33
CA SER A 26 -27.18 18.52 -13.44
C SER A 26 -25.71 18.75 -13.13
N ALA A 27 -25.09 17.81 -12.43
CA ALA A 27 -23.68 17.90 -12.06
C ALA A 27 -22.82 17.69 -13.31
N THR A 28 -21.73 18.42 -13.42
CA THR A 28 -20.83 18.36 -14.58
C THR A 28 -19.66 17.44 -14.30
N GLY A 29 -19.28 16.63 -15.28
CA GLY A 29 -18.00 15.93 -15.29
C GLY A 29 -16.85 16.95 -15.20
N LYS A 30 -15.73 16.55 -14.58
CA LYS A 30 -14.61 17.48 -14.35
C LYS A 30 -13.92 17.92 -15.64
N ASP A 31 -13.84 16.98 -16.58
CA ASP A 31 -13.22 17.16 -17.86
C ASP A 31 -14.21 16.72 -18.93
N PRO A 32 -14.25 17.39 -20.10
CA PRO A 32 -14.84 16.80 -21.28
C PRO A 32 -14.20 15.44 -21.56
N VAL A 33 -14.93 14.58 -22.25
CA VAL A 33 -14.36 13.34 -22.79
C VAL A 33 -13.09 13.72 -23.56
N ASN A 34 -11.97 13.05 -23.28
CA ASN A 34 -10.69 13.46 -23.85
C ASN A 34 -9.78 12.27 -24.17
N ALA A 35 -9.00 12.43 -25.25
CA ALA A 35 -8.10 11.40 -25.76
C ALA A 35 -7.01 10.96 -24.76
N PRO A 36 -6.40 11.85 -23.94
CA PRO A 36 -5.42 11.43 -22.94
C PRO A 36 -5.97 10.42 -21.93
N MET A 37 -7.17 10.66 -21.37
CA MET A 37 -7.81 9.74 -20.43
C MET A 37 -8.22 8.42 -21.11
N ILE A 38 -8.73 8.47 -22.34
CA ILE A 38 -9.07 7.27 -23.13
C ILE A 38 -7.81 6.40 -23.32
N ARG A 39 -6.71 7.00 -23.79
CA ARG A 39 -5.44 6.29 -24.01
C ARG A 39 -4.94 5.62 -22.73
N HIS A 40 -4.90 6.36 -21.62
CA HIS A 40 -4.44 5.81 -20.33
C HIS A 40 -5.33 4.68 -19.82
N TRP A 41 -6.65 4.80 -19.98
CA TRP A 41 -7.57 3.73 -19.63
C TRP A 41 -7.31 2.48 -20.48
N CYS A 42 -7.17 2.62 -21.79
CA CYS A 42 -6.89 1.51 -22.71
C CYS A 42 -5.56 0.81 -22.38
N GLU A 43 -4.50 1.56 -22.08
CA GLU A 43 -3.21 1.01 -21.68
C GLU A 43 -3.30 0.21 -20.38
N ALA A 44 -4.01 0.74 -19.37
CA ALA A 44 -4.18 0.07 -18.09
C ALA A 44 -5.03 -1.21 -18.20
N MET A 45 -6.04 -1.19 -19.06
CA MET A 45 -6.92 -2.34 -19.29
C MET A 45 -6.36 -3.34 -20.30
N GLY A 46 -5.30 -2.97 -21.05
CA GLY A 46 -4.78 -3.77 -22.16
C GLY A 46 -5.73 -3.85 -23.36
N ASP A 47 -6.66 -2.90 -23.49
CA ASP A 47 -7.65 -2.87 -24.57
C ASP A 47 -7.09 -2.12 -25.79
N THR A 48 -6.87 -2.85 -26.88
CA THR A 48 -6.24 -2.35 -28.10
C THR A 48 -7.22 -2.11 -29.24
N ASN A 49 -8.53 -2.02 -28.95
CA ASN A 49 -9.54 -1.80 -29.98
C ASN A 49 -9.27 -0.49 -30.76
N PRO A 50 -9.14 -0.56 -32.10
CA PRO A 50 -8.78 0.61 -32.91
C PRO A 50 -9.80 1.75 -32.85
N ALA A 51 -11.06 1.46 -32.50
CA ALA A 51 -12.12 2.47 -32.36
C ALA A 51 -11.82 3.54 -31.30
N TYR A 52 -10.89 3.28 -30.37
CA TYR A 52 -10.53 4.18 -29.28
C TYR A 52 -9.33 5.09 -29.60
N THR A 53 -8.84 5.04 -30.84
CA THR A 53 -7.63 5.75 -31.26
C THR A 53 -7.86 6.57 -32.54
N GLY A 54 -7.05 7.60 -32.76
CA GLY A 54 -7.13 8.45 -33.94
C GLY A 54 -8.13 9.60 -33.83
N PRO A 55 -8.36 10.34 -34.93
CA PRO A 55 -9.17 11.56 -34.93
C PRO A 55 -10.66 11.31 -34.67
N ASP A 56 -11.18 10.15 -35.05
CA ASP A 56 -12.59 9.77 -34.88
C ASP A 56 -12.83 8.86 -33.67
N ALA A 57 -11.89 8.84 -32.72
CA ALA A 57 -11.93 8.00 -31.54
C ALA A 57 -13.25 8.16 -30.77
N ILE A 58 -13.78 7.03 -30.30
CA ILE A 58 -14.82 7.00 -29.28
C ILE A 58 -14.19 6.62 -27.93
N ALA A 59 -14.79 7.05 -26.83
CA ALA A 59 -14.42 6.51 -25.53
C ALA A 59 -14.93 5.05 -25.42
N PRO A 60 -14.13 4.14 -24.84
CA PRO A 60 -14.62 2.83 -24.43
C PRO A 60 -15.92 2.97 -23.62
N PRO A 61 -17.01 2.25 -23.95
CA PRO A 61 -18.28 2.39 -23.24
C PRO A 61 -18.15 2.18 -21.72
N THR A 62 -17.25 1.29 -21.30
CA THR A 62 -16.89 1.01 -19.90
C THR A 62 -16.26 2.20 -19.15
N MET A 63 -15.90 3.28 -19.85
CA MET A 63 -15.48 4.54 -19.22
C MET A 63 -16.66 5.43 -18.80
N LEU A 64 -17.92 5.04 -19.02
CA LEU A 64 -19.10 5.86 -18.73
C LEU A 64 -19.03 6.51 -17.33
N GLN A 65 -18.73 5.72 -16.29
CA GLN A 65 -18.60 6.23 -14.93
C GLN A 65 -17.35 7.09 -14.71
N ALA A 66 -16.24 6.83 -15.42
CA ALA A 66 -14.96 7.50 -15.20
C ALA A 66 -15.07 9.02 -15.38
N TRP A 67 -15.92 9.47 -16.31
CA TRP A 67 -16.15 10.90 -16.60
C TRP A 67 -16.91 11.65 -15.50
N THR A 68 -17.57 10.92 -14.58
CA THR A 68 -18.35 11.50 -13.48
C THR A 68 -17.68 11.31 -12.12
N MET A 69 -16.50 10.67 -12.08
CA MET A 69 -15.80 10.43 -10.83
C MET A 69 -15.25 11.73 -10.22
N GLY A 70 -15.45 11.90 -8.91
CA GLY A 70 -14.89 13.02 -8.15
C GLY A 70 -13.36 13.01 -8.03
N GLY A 71 -12.66 11.92 -8.36
CA GLY A 71 -11.19 11.86 -8.22
C GLY A 71 -10.69 12.22 -6.82
N LEU A 72 -9.43 12.66 -6.72
CA LEU A 72 -8.79 12.99 -5.43
C LEU A 72 -9.30 14.30 -4.80
N SER A 73 -9.78 15.24 -5.61
CA SER A 73 -10.33 16.52 -5.15
C SER A 73 -11.81 16.45 -4.76
N GLY A 74 -12.44 15.27 -4.82
CA GLY A 74 -13.86 15.08 -4.45
C GLY A 74 -14.84 15.58 -5.52
N HIS A 75 -16.15 15.41 -5.26
CA HIS A 75 -17.19 15.88 -6.19
C HIS A 75 -17.56 17.34 -5.92
N SER A 76 -17.53 18.17 -6.94
CA SER A 76 -18.17 19.49 -6.97
C SER A 76 -19.58 19.34 -7.56
N GLY A 77 -20.60 19.15 -6.73
CA GLY A 77 -22.00 19.09 -7.22
C GLY A 77 -22.84 17.89 -6.78
N ARG A 78 -22.37 17.07 -5.82
CA ARG A 78 -23.25 16.11 -5.14
C ARG A 78 -24.24 16.85 -4.23
N SER A 79 -25.48 16.38 -4.23
CA SER A 79 -26.52 16.82 -3.30
C SER A 79 -26.15 16.37 -1.87
N SER A 80 -26.49 17.20 -0.88
CA SER A 80 -26.26 16.86 0.53
C SER A 80 -26.94 15.56 0.95
N ALA A 81 -28.04 15.17 0.29
CA ALA A 81 -28.82 13.99 0.65
C ALA A 81 -28.02 12.67 0.57
N TYR A 82 -27.12 12.52 -0.40
CA TYR A 82 -26.32 11.30 -0.53
C TYR A 82 -25.23 11.24 0.54
N ASP A 83 -24.56 12.37 0.79
CA ASP A 83 -23.51 12.45 1.81
C ASP A 83 -24.12 12.31 3.22
N GLU A 84 -25.26 12.94 3.49
CA GLU A 84 -26.06 12.76 4.71
C GLU A 84 -26.44 11.28 4.94
N LEU A 85 -26.88 10.57 3.89
CA LEU A 85 -27.19 9.14 3.97
C LEU A 85 -25.95 8.32 4.36
N LEU A 86 -24.81 8.59 3.72
CA LEU A 86 -23.57 7.88 4.02
C LEU A 86 -23.07 8.19 5.43
N THR A 87 -23.11 9.45 5.87
CA THR A 87 -22.77 9.86 7.24
C THR A 87 -23.68 9.17 8.26
N LEU A 88 -24.99 9.11 8.02
CA LEU A 88 -25.92 8.41 8.91
C LEU A 88 -25.60 6.91 9.01
N LEU A 89 -25.21 6.28 7.90
CA LEU A 89 -24.76 4.88 7.90
C LEU A 89 -23.45 4.72 8.69
N ASP A 90 -22.49 5.62 8.53
CA ASP A 90 -21.22 5.59 9.28
C ASP A 90 -21.45 5.76 10.79
N GLU A 91 -22.25 6.73 11.20
CA GLU A 91 -22.62 6.98 12.60
C GLU A 91 -23.38 5.79 13.23
N SER A 92 -24.06 4.98 12.40
CA SER A 92 -24.71 3.74 12.86
C SER A 92 -23.77 2.54 13.00
N GLY A 93 -22.47 2.73 12.76
CA GLY A 93 -21.44 1.70 12.82
C GLY A 93 -21.20 0.98 11.49
N CYS A 94 -21.89 1.35 10.40
CA CYS A 94 -21.68 0.79 9.07
C CYS A 94 -20.50 1.47 8.34
N THR A 95 -19.32 1.39 8.95
CA THR A 95 -18.12 2.14 8.55
C THR A 95 -17.45 1.61 7.28
N SER A 96 -17.72 0.37 6.90
CA SER A 96 -17.12 -0.26 5.72
C SER A 96 -18.07 -0.22 4.52
N VAL A 97 -17.50 -0.17 3.31
CA VAL A 97 -18.24 -0.13 2.05
C VAL A 97 -17.66 -1.12 1.06
N VAL A 98 -18.52 -1.76 0.28
CA VAL A 98 -18.12 -2.57 -0.87
C VAL A 98 -19.14 -2.40 -2.00
N ALA A 99 -18.66 -2.31 -3.24
CA ALA A 99 -19.53 -2.37 -4.41
C ALA A 99 -19.98 -3.81 -4.64
N THR A 100 -21.27 -4.04 -4.83
CA THR A 100 -21.82 -5.40 -5.00
C THR A 100 -22.36 -5.63 -6.40
N ASP A 101 -22.93 -4.59 -7.03
CA ASP A 101 -23.55 -4.70 -8.34
C ASP A 101 -23.33 -3.41 -9.14
N CYS A 102 -23.12 -3.56 -10.45
CA CYS A 102 -22.97 -2.48 -11.40
C CYS A 102 -23.67 -2.88 -12.69
N GLU A 103 -24.68 -2.11 -13.09
CA GLU A 103 -25.39 -2.25 -14.37
C GLU A 103 -25.23 -0.96 -15.15
N GLN A 104 -24.83 -1.06 -16.42
CA GLN A 104 -24.64 0.07 -17.31
C GLN A 104 -25.37 -0.17 -18.62
N GLU A 105 -26.05 0.86 -19.10
CA GLU A 105 -26.65 0.89 -20.44
C GLU A 105 -25.98 2.01 -21.24
N TYR A 106 -25.52 1.67 -22.45
CA TYR A 106 -24.82 2.60 -23.33
C TYR A 106 -25.74 2.95 -24.50
N VAL A 107 -26.26 4.17 -24.50
CA VAL A 107 -27.22 4.63 -25.51
C VAL A 107 -26.49 5.26 -26.70
N ARG A 108 -25.44 6.03 -26.42
CA ARG A 108 -24.60 6.70 -27.42
C ARG A 108 -23.12 6.52 -27.08
N ALA A 109 -22.30 6.33 -28.11
CA ALA A 109 -20.84 6.39 -27.97
C ALA A 109 -20.38 7.82 -27.67
N LEU A 110 -19.59 7.96 -26.61
CA LEU A 110 -18.99 9.23 -26.21
C LEU A 110 -17.77 9.55 -27.07
N ARG A 111 -17.57 10.83 -27.39
CA ARG A 111 -16.47 11.30 -28.25
C ARG A 111 -15.64 12.39 -27.57
N PRO A 112 -14.32 12.48 -27.86
CA PRO A 112 -13.52 13.60 -27.39
C PRO A 112 -14.17 14.96 -27.66
N GLY A 113 -14.29 15.79 -26.63
CA GLY A 113 -15.00 17.07 -26.65
C GLY A 113 -16.43 17.02 -26.10
N ASP A 114 -17.04 15.84 -25.93
CA ASP A 114 -18.36 15.73 -25.29
C ASP A 114 -18.27 16.20 -23.83
N GLU A 115 -19.09 17.19 -23.47
CA GLU A 115 -19.25 17.64 -22.09
C GLU A 115 -20.33 16.81 -21.40
N ILE A 116 -19.95 16.13 -20.32
CA ILE A 116 -20.85 15.24 -19.59
C ILE A 116 -21.55 16.01 -18.48
N THR A 117 -22.87 15.90 -18.47
CA THR A 117 -23.68 16.26 -17.29
C THR A 117 -24.41 15.01 -16.79
N PHE A 118 -24.75 14.98 -15.50
CA PHE A 118 -25.44 13.84 -14.93
C PHE A 118 -26.37 14.20 -13.79
N ASP A 119 -27.45 13.43 -13.71
CA ASP A 119 -28.39 13.43 -12.61
C ASP A 119 -28.31 12.08 -11.90
N ALA A 120 -28.39 12.09 -10.58
CA ALA A 120 -28.36 10.86 -9.80
C ALA A 120 -29.45 10.86 -8.73
N VAL A 121 -30.04 9.70 -8.48
CA VAL A 121 -31.08 9.50 -7.46
C VAL A 121 -30.71 8.31 -6.57
N ILE A 122 -31.00 8.45 -5.27
CA ILE A 122 -30.97 7.33 -4.33
C ILE A 122 -32.20 6.49 -4.64
N GLU A 123 -32.03 5.45 -5.44
CA GLU A 123 -33.14 4.70 -5.98
C GLU A 123 -33.74 3.75 -4.94
N SER A 124 -32.90 3.07 -4.16
CA SER A 124 -33.38 2.24 -3.05
C SER A 124 -32.34 2.09 -1.94
N VAL A 125 -32.84 1.89 -0.74
CA VAL A 125 -32.10 1.43 0.44
C VAL A 125 -32.77 0.17 0.95
N SER A 126 -32.04 -0.94 1.04
CA SER A 126 -32.61 -2.20 1.52
C SER A 126 -32.96 -2.14 3.00
N ASP A 127 -33.72 -3.11 3.49
CA ASP A 127 -33.73 -3.41 4.93
C ASP A 127 -32.33 -3.83 5.40
N ARG A 128 -32.14 -3.89 6.73
CA ARG A 128 -30.90 -4.39 7.32
C ARG A 128 -30.66 -5.84 6.89
N LYS A 129 -29.47 -6.14 6.36
CA LYS A 129 -29.06 -7.47 5.92
C LYS A 129 -27.74 -7.87 6.59
N THR A 130 -27.64 -9.14 6.95
CA THR A 130 -26.39 -9.75 7.41
C THR A 130 -25.79 -10.57 6.28
N THR A 131 -24.54 -10.27 5.93
CA THR A 131 -23.74 -10.96 4.92
C THR A 131 -22.52 -11.60 5.57
N LYS A 132 -21.67 -12.28 4.79
CA LYS A 132 -20.38 -12.79 5.26
C LYS A 132 -19.42 -11.68 5.69
N LEU A 133 -19.52 -10.50 5.07
CA LEU A 133 -18.64 -9.35 5.37
C LEU A 133 -19.08 -8.63 6.64
N GLY A 134 -20.37 -8.69 6.96
CA GLY A 134 -20.93 -8.01 8.12
C GLY A 134 -22.41 -7.67 7.93
N THR A 135 -22.93 -6.92 8.88
CA THR A 135 -24.35 -6.50 8.89
C THR A 135 -24.46 -5.05 8.48
N GLY A 136 -25.35 -4.76 7.53
CA GLY A 136 -25.44 -3.45 6.91
C GLY A 136 -26.68 -3.25 6.05
N TYR A 137 -26.61 -2.27 5.17
CA TYR A 137 -27.68 -1.85 4.27
C TYR A 137 -27.12 -1.74 2.85
N PHE A 138 -27.88 -2.24 1.87
CA PHE A 138 -27.57 -2.01 0.48
C PHE A 138 -28.16 -0.66 0.06
N VAL A 139 -27.36 0.15 -0.61
CA VAL A 139 -27.78 1.42 -1.20
C VAL A 139 -27.59 1.31 -2.70
N THR A 140 -28.65 1.54 -3.46
CA THR A 140 -28.61 1.56 -4.92
C THR A 140 -28.85 2.99 -5.40
N THR A 141 -27.91 3.49 -6.20
CA THR A 141 -27.99 4.78 -6.86
C THR A 141 -28.15 4.56 -8.35
N ARG A 142 -29.08 5.29 -8.98
CA ARG A 142 -29.25 5.33 -10.43
C ARG A 142 -28.77 6.69 -10.92
N MET A 143 -27.99 6.69 -11.99
CA MET A 143 -27.42 7.89 -12.59
C MET A 143 -27.66 7.89 -14.10
N ASP A 144 -28.11 9.03 -14.61
CA ASP A 144 -28.36 9.27 -16.02
C ASP A 144 -27.35 10.30 -16.52
N LEU A 145 -26.54 9.93 -17.50
CA LEU A 145 -25.48 10.76 -18.06
C LEU A 145 -25.93 11.32 -19.41
N HIS A 146 -25.71 12.62 -19.61
CA HIS A 146 -26.15 13.36 -20.78
C HIS A 146 -24.98 14.09 -21.45
N VAL A 147 -25.09 14.25 -22.77
CA VAL A 147 -24.26 15.16 -23.58
C VAL A 147 -25.21 16.21 -24.16
N GLY A 148 -25.16 17.43 -23.61
CA GLY A 148 -26.21 18.41 -23.88
C GLY A 148 -27.59 17.86 -23.48
N PRO A 149 -28.62 17.90 -24.34
CA PRO A 149 -29.95 17.35 -24.04
C PRO A 149 -30.07 15.83 -24.23
N ASP A 150 -29.06 15.18 -24.82
CA ASP A 150 -29.16 13.78 -25.24
C ASP A 150 -28.67 12.83 -24.15
N LEU A 151 -29.46 11.79 -23.86
CA LEU A 151 -29.05 10.71 -22.96
C LEU A 151 -27.91 9.89 -23.61
N ALA A 152 -26.77 9.84 -22.94
CA ALA A 152 -25.60 9.08 -23.38
C ALA A 152 -25.55 7.67 -22.78
N GLY A 153 -25.97 7.52 -21.52
CA GLY A 153 -26.04 6.22 -20.87
C GLY A 153 -26.60 6.30 -19.46
N THR A 154 -26.94 5.13 -18.91
CA THR A 154 -27.41 4.98 -17.54
C THR A 154 -26.47 4.09 -16.75
N HIS A 155 -26.38 4.36 -15.45
CA HIS A 155 -25.54 3.61 -14.53
C HIS A 155 -26.29 3.37 -13.22
N ARG A 156 -26.57 2.11 -12.93
CA ARG A 156 -27.16 1.66 -11.66
C ARG A 156 -26.09 0.96 -10.85
N PHE A 157 -25.77 1.55 -9.69
CA PHE A 157 -24.68 1.09 -8.86
C PHE A 157 -25.19 0.74 -7.47
N ARG A 158 -24.85 -0.46 -6.98
CA ARG A 158 -25.22 -0.91 -5.65
C ARG A 158 -23.97 -1.09 -4.79
N ILE A 159 -24.01 -0.48 -3.61
CA ILE A 159 -23.04 -0.69 -2.55
C ILE A 159 -23.69 -1.36 -1.35
N LEU A 160 -22.89 -2.09 -0.58
CA LEU A 160 -23.21 -2.49 0.78
C LEU A 160 -22.38 -1.62 1.74
N LYS A 161 -23.06 -0.81 2.56
CA LYS A 161 -22.47 -0.16 3.74
C LYS A 161 -22.72 -1.06 4.94
N TYR A 162 -21.68 -1.51 5.63
CA TYR A 162 -21.80 -2.53 6.66
C TYR A 162 -20.85 -2.31 7.83
N ALA A 163 -21.30 -2.75 9.01
CA ALA A 163 -20.44 -2.96 10.16
C ALA A 163 -19.68 -4.26 9.92
N PRO A 164 -18.34 -4.26 9.82
CA PRO A 164 -17.55 -5.47 9.65
C PRO A 164 -17.96 -6.49 10.68
N ALA A 165 -18.20 -7.73 10.24
CA ALA A 165 -18.33 -8.81 11.20
C ALA A 165 -17.04 -8.82 12.02
N HIS A 166 -17.14 -8.62 13.34
CA HIS A 166 -16.05 -9.00 14.23
C HIS A 166 -15.77 -10.46 13.89
N ARG A 167 -14.62 -10.73 13.25
CA ARG A 167 -14.06 -12.06 13.27
C ARG A 167 -13.97 -12.34 14.76
N ARG A 168 -14.83 -13.21 15.29
CA ARG A 168 -14.52 -13.83 16.57
C ARG A 168 -13.11 -14.33 16.35
N GLU A 169 -12.16 -13.76 17.07
CA GLU A 169 -10.92 -14.45 17.38
C GLU A 169 -11.39 -15.75 18.04
N GLY A 170 -11.66 -16.75 17.21
CA GLY A 170 -11.57 -18.11 17.68
C GLY A 170 -10.15 -18.30 18.21
N PRO A 171 -9.89 -19.36 18.98
CA PRO A 171 -8.51 -19.84 19.08
C PRO A 171 -7.94 -19.85 17.66
N PRO A 172 -6.69 -19.39 17.47
CA PRO A 172 -6.11 -19.17 16.14
C PRO A 172 -6.60 -20.28 15.24
N ARG A 173 -7.41 -19.95 14.22
CA ARG A 173 -7.58 -20.93 13.17
C ARG A 173 -6.16 -21.18 12.71
N GLU A 174 -5.71 -22.42 12.77
CA GLU A 174 -4.60 -22.88 11.95
C GLU A 174 -5.04 -22.56 10.52
N GLU A 175 -4.82 -21.32 10.11
CA GLU A 175 -4.62 -20.98 8.72
C GLU A 175 -3.52 -21.97 8.31
N PRO A 176 -3.73 -22.82 7.29
CA PRO A 176 -2.63 -23.65 6.82
C PRO A 176 -1.50 -22.67 6.62
N GLU A 177 -0.38 -22.85 7.36
CA GLU A 177 0.73 -21.91 7.42
C GLU A 177 0.93 -21.42 5.99
N ARG A 178 0.47 -20.19 5.70
CA ARG A 178 0.70 -19.62 4.39
C ARG A 178 2.18 -19.36 4.42
N GLU A 179 2.92 -20.33 3.89
CA GLU A 179 4.36 -20.37 3.87
C GLU A 179 4.83 -18.99 3.43
N LYS A 180 5.46 -18.24 4.36
CA LYS A 180 5.86 -16.87 4.08
C LYS A 180 6.71 -16.93 2.82
N PRO A 181 6.41 -16.12 1.79
CA PRO A 181 7.19 -16.18 0.57
C PRO A 181 8.66 -15.97 0.90
N PRO A 182 9.56 -16.73 0.25
CA PRO A 182 10.97 -16.75 0.60
C PRO A 182 11.60 -15.36 0.48
N ARG A 183 12.69 -15.14 1.20
CA ARG A 183 13.44 -13.88 1.11
C ARG A 183 13.92 -13.66 -0.32
N PRO A 184 13.84 -12.42 -0.86
CA PRO A 184 14.40 -12.11 -2.17
C PRO A 184 15.87 -12.51 -2.25
N ARG A 185 16.24 -13.25 -3.29
CA ARG A 185 17.61 -13.65 -3.54
C ARG A 185 18.42 -12.45 -4.04
N PRO A 186 19.65 -12.23 -3.56
CA PRO A 186 20.52 -11.20 -4.12
C PRO A 186 20.90 -11.54 -5.56
N VAL A 187 21.03 -10.53 -6.41
CA VAL A 187 21.58 -10.69 -7.75
C VAL A 187 23.10 -10.84 -7.64
N VAL A 188 23.60 -12.03 -7.96
CA VAL A 188 25.02 -12.34 -7.99
C VAL A 188 25.55 -12.19 -9.41
N ASN A 189 26.61 -11.42 -9.58
CA ASN A 189 27.32 -11.22 -10.84
C ASN A 189 28.83 -11.37 -10.62
N ARG A 190 29.61 -11.23 -11.70
CA ARG A 190 31.07 -11.38 -11.66
C ARG A 190 31.76 -10.45 -10.64
N ASP A 191 31.22 -9.25 -10.43
CA ASP A 191 31.88 -8.22 -9.63
C ASP A 191 31.59 -8.35 -8.13
N ASN A 192 30.49 -9.03 -7.76
CA ASN A 192 30.09 -9.24 -6.36
C ASN A 192 30.11 -10.71 -5.90
N ALA A 193 30.47 -11.66 -6.78
CA ALA A 193 30.50 -13.08 -6.45
C ALA A 193 31.35 -13.40 -5.21
N GLY A 194 32.55 -12.82 -5.11
CA GLY A 194 33.45 -13.04 -3.97
C GLY A 194 32.89 -12.55 -2.62
N PHE A 195 32.06 -11.49 -2.63
CA PHE A 195 31.34 -11.05 -1.44
C PHE A 195 30.35 -12.13 -0.97
N TRP A 196 29.54 -12.65 -1.88
CA TRP A 196 28.54 -13.67 -1.56
C TRP A 196 29.15 -15.04 -1.23
N GLU A 197 30.32 -15.36 -1.80
CA GLU A 197 31.11 -16.52 -1.39
C GLU A 197 31.59 -16.40 0.06
N GLY A 198 32.15 -15.24 0.43
CA GLY A 198 32.50 -14.95 1.83
C GLY A 198 31.29 -15.09 2.76
N VAL A 199 30.14 -14.51 2.39
CA VAL A 199 28.91 -14.62 3.20
C VAL A 199 28.49 -16.08 3.41
N ARG A 200 28.59 -16.93 2.39
CA ARG A 200 28.29 -18.37 2.50
C ARG A 200 29.25 -19.09 3.44
N GLU A 201 30.51 -18.69 3.45
CA GLU A 201 31.54 -19.14 4.38
C GLU A 201 31.46 -18.48 5.77
N ARG A 202 30.45 -17.63 6.00
CA ARG A 202 30.28 -16.84 7.24
C ARG A 202 31.45 -15.89 7.51
N ARG A 203 31.97 -15.27 6.45
CA ARG A 203 33.07 -14.30 6.48
C ARG A 203 32.64 -13.04 5.74
N LEU A 204 32.63 -11.90 6.43
CA LEU A 204 32.27 -10.63 5.80
C LEU A 204 33.52 -10.02 5.16
N LEU A 205 33.66 -10.19 3.84
CA LEU A 205 34.83 -9.72 3.10
C LEU A 205 34.62 -8.30 2.56
N ILE A 206 35.54 -7.40 2.88
CA ILE A 206 35.60 -6.03 2.37
C ILE A 206 36.66 -6.00 1.26
N GLN A 207 36.31 -5.41 0.12
CA GLN A 207 37.20 -5.32 -1.01
C GLN A 207 38.27 -4.25 -0.77
N ARG A 208 39.54 -4.57 -1.00
CA ARG A 208 40.68 -3.66 -0.82
C ARG A 208 41.43 -3.49 -2.13
N CYS A 209 41.77 -2.26 -2.48
CA CYS A 209 42.57 -1.97 -3.68
C CYS A 209 44.04 -2.38 -3.48
N THR A 210 44.63 -3.17 -4.38
CA THR A 210 46.04 -3.55 -4.28
C THR A 210 47.01 -2.43 -4.67
N GLY A 211 46.53 -1.35 -5.31
CA GLY A 211 47.35 -0.20 -5.69
C GLY A 211 47.43 0.90 -4.63
N CYS A 212 46.36 1.13 -3.85
CA CYS A 212 46.31 2.22 -2.85
C CYS A 212 45.75 1.81 -1.48
N SER A 213 45.47 0.52 -1.28
CA SER A 213 44.91 -0.04 -0.03
C SER A 213 43.54 0.51 0.40
N THR A 214 42.86 1.32 -0.43
CA THR A 214 41.51 1.82 -0.11
C THR A 214 40.53 0.66 0.00
N LEU A 215 39.80 0.62 1.12
CA LEU A 215 38.70 -0.31 1.37
C LEU A 215 37.42 0.20 0.71
N ARG A 216 36.58 -0.71 0.21
CA ARG A 216 35.30 -0.35 -0.40
C ARG A 216 34.22 -1.39 -0.18
N HIS A 217 33.01 -0.89 -0.01
CA HIS A 217 31.76 -1.60 -0.08
C HIS A 217 30.70 -0.60 -0.60
N PRO A 218 29.87 -0.93 -1.60
CA PRO A 218 29.77 -2.22 -2.31
C PRO A 218 31.00 -2.59 -3.15
N TRP A 219 31.07 -3.86 -3.54
CA TRP A 219 32.15 -4.35 -4.42
C TRP A 219 32.01 -3.78 -5.84
N LEU A 220 33.14 -3.37 -6.42
CA LEU A 220 33.23 -2.76 -7.75
C LEU A 220 34.49 -3.24 -8.50
N PRO A 221 34.45 -3.30 -9.84
CA PRO A 221 35.54 -3.84 -10.66
C PRO A 221 36.81 -2.97 -10.71
N GLY A 222 36.78 -1.75 -10.17
CA GLY A 222 37.92 -0.85 -10.11
C GLY A 222 37.89 0.09 -8.90
N CYS A 223 39.05 0.63 -8.54
CA CYS A 223 39.18 1.57 -7.44
C CYS A 223 38.73 2.99 -7.85
N ALA A 224 37.74 3.57 -7.17
CA ALA A 224 37.29 4.94 -7.42
C ALA A 224 38.33 6.01 -7.02
N THR A 225 39.29 5.67 -6.15
CA THR A 225 40.33 6.60 -5.69
C THR A 225 41.50 6.71 -6.67
N CYS A 226 42.00 5.58 -7.20
CA CYS A 226 43.23 5.55 -8.02
C CYS A 226 43.08 4.89 -9.40
N GLY A 227 41.90 4.36 -9.74
CA GLY A 227 41.63 3.68 -11.01
C GLY A 227 42.23 2.27 -11.16
N HIS A 228 43.02 1.78 -10.20
CA HIS A 228 43.63 0.45 -10.28
C HIS A 228 42.55 -0.66 -10.30
N PRO A 229 42.65 -1.63 -11.23
CA PRO A 229 41.63 -2.68 -11.38
C PRO A 229 41.83 -3.87 -10.43
N GLY A 230 43.06 -4.08 -9.96
CA GLY A 230 43.39 -5.16 -9.02
C GLY A 230 42.88 -4.88 -7.60
N TRP A 231 42.42 -5.95 -6.94
CA TRP A 231 41.93 -5.93 -5.58
C TRP A 231 42.18 -7.27 -4.88
N ASP A 232 42.27 -7.20 -3.56
CA ASP A 232 42.21 -8.34 -2.65
C ASP A 232 41.10 -8.09 -1.61
N THR A 233 41.06 -8.88 -0.54
CA THR A 233 40.04 -8.74 0.51
C THR A 233 40.65 -8.64 1.90
N VAL A 234 39.95 -7.95 2.78
CA VAL A 234 40.16 -7.99 4.22
C VAL A 234 38.88 -8.49 4.87
N GLU A 235 39.01 -9.35 5.88
CA GLU A 235 37.86 -9.80 6.65
C GLU A 235 37.48 -8.73 7.68
N ALA A 236 36.21 -8.34 7.70
CA ALA A 236 35.70 -7.38 8.66
C ALA A 236 35.73 -7.97 10.07
N SER A 237 36.07 -7.14 11.05
CA SER A 237 35.99 -7.46 12.48
C SER A 237 34.58 -7.83 12.93
N GLY A 238 33.56 -7.41 12.17
CA GLY A 238 32.15 -7.59 12.48
C GLY A 238 31.58 -6.57 13.47
N ALA A 239 32.38 -5.63 13.96
CA ALA A 239 31.92 -4.53 14.80
C ALA A 239 31.51 -3.32 13.95
N GLY A 240 30.38 -2.71 14.28
CA GLY A 240 29.93 -1.47 13.63
C GLY A 240 28.92 -0.69 14.48
N GLN A 241 28.41 0.38 13.90
CA GLN A 241 27.39 1.23 14.50
C GLN A 241 26.30 1.60 13.48
N VAL A 242 25.07 1.79 13.96
CA VAL A 242 23.98 2.30 13.12
C VAL A 242 24.29 3.75 12.72
N TYR A 243 24.65 3.99 11.46
CA TYR A 243 24.90 5.34 10.94
C TYR A 243 23.58 6.06 10.63
N SER A 244 22.63 5.35 10.02
CA SER A 244 21.26 5.82 9.72
C SER A 244 20.33 4.62 9.55
N TYR A 245 19.03 4.82 9.62
CA TYR A 245 18.04 3.76 9.41
C TYR A 245 16.70 4.29 8.92
N VAL A 246 15.89 3.39 8.36
CA VAL A 246 14.49 3.60 8.02
C VAL A 246 13.65 2.47 8.62
N VAL A 247 12.41 2.79 8.99
CA VAL A 247 11.42 1.80 9.45
C VAL A 247 10.34 1.65 8.39
N MET A 248 10.18 0.42 7.87
CA MET A 248 9.18 0.12 6.86
C MET A 248 7.85 -0.25 7.52
N HIS A 249 6.85 0.63 7.42
CA HIS A 249 5.50 0.40 7.97
C HIS A 249 4.50 -0.07 6.91
N HIS A 250 4.48 0.56 5.73
CA HIS A 250 3.53 0.28 4.67
C HIS A 250 4.09 0.70 3.29
N PRO A 251 3.82 -0.05 2.20
CA PRO A 251 3.08 -1.32 2.16
C PRO A 251 3.89 -2.48 2.76
N PRO A 252 3.22 -3.50 3.32
CA PRO A 252 3.89 -4.69 3.81
C PRO A 252 4.59 -5.41 2.65
N PHE A 253 5.87 -5.72 2.78
CA PHE A 253 6.57 -6.56 1.82
C PHE A 253 6.41 -8.03 2.24
N PRO A 254 5.83 -8.93 1.42
CA PRO A 254 5.42 -10.27 1.86
C PRO A 254 6.50 -11.13 2.52
N ALA A 255 7.78 -10.92 2.19
CA ALA A 255 8.92 -11.68 2.74
C ALA A 255 9.45 -11.15 4.10
N PHE A 256 8.86 -10.09 4.64
CA PHE A 256 9.26 -9.48 5.92
C PHE A 256 8.03 -9.28 6.82
N ASP A 257 8.27 -9.29 8.12
CA ASP A 257 7.25 -8.98 9.12
C ASP A 257 7.31 -7.48 9.45
N PRO A 258 6.33 -6.66 9.02
CA PRO A 258 6.33 -5.23 9.31
C PRO A 258 5.76 -4.94 10.71
N PRO A 259 6.19 -3.83 11.35
CA PRO A 259 7.26 -2.94 10.92
C PRO A 259 8.66 -3.52 11.17
N TYR A 260 9.61 -3.22 10.28
CA TYR A 260 11.00 -3.64 10.45
C TYR A 260 11.99 -2.53 10.10
N ALA A 261 13.13 -2.51 10.79
CA ALA A 261 14.21 -1.56 10.54
C ALA A 261 15.20 -2.09 9.50
N VAL A 262 15.60 -1.20 8.59
CA VAL A 262 16.75 -1.39 7.68
C VAL A 262 17.74 -0.27 7.97
N ALA A 263 18.96 -0.64 8.33
CA ALA A 263 19.99 0.29 8.75
C ALA A 263 21.15 0.33 7.76
N LEU A 264 21.72 1.53 7.61
CA LEU A 264 23.05 1.73 7.08
C LEU A 264 24.03 1.61 8.25
N ILE A 265 24.80 0.53 8.28
CA ILE A 265 25.80 0.23 9.30
C ILE A 265 27.15 0.76 8.84
N GLU A 266 27.82 1.54 9.70
CA GLU A 266 29.22 1.92 9.54
C GLU A 266 30.08 0.91 10.30
N LEU A 267 30.90 0.17 9.57
CA LEU A 267 31.82 -0.80 10.16
C LEU A 267 33.04 -0.09 10.73
N THR A 268 33.73 -0.74 11.66
CA THR A 268 34.96 -0.23 12.28
C THR A 268 36.04 0.06 11.24
N GLU A 269 36.05 -0.66 10.13
CA GLU A 269 36.96 -0.46 8.99
C GLU A 269 36.63 0.79 8.15
N GLY A 270 35.53 1.49 8.44
CA GLY A 270 35.15 2.77 7.83
C GLY A 270 34.27 2.67 6.59
N VAL A 271 33.97 1.46 6.10
CA VAL A 271 32.99 1.25 5.02
C VAL A 271 31.57 1.13 5.58
N ARG A 272 30.57 1.37 4.72
CA ARG A 272 29.16 1.25 5.10
C ARG A 272 28.43 0.15 4.33
N MET A 273 27.52 -0.52 5.02
CA MET A 273 26.71 -1.62 4.48
C MET A 273 25.25 -1.47 4.92
N ILE A 274 24.33 -1.76 4.01
CA ILE A 274 22.90 -1.85 4.32
C ILE A 274 22.60 -3.23 4.88
N SER A 275 21.92 -3.32 6.03
CA SER A 275 21.49 -4.58 6.62
C SER A 275 20.34 -4.39 7.61
N ASN A 276 19.72 -5.49 8.06
CA ASN A 276 18.74 -5.46 9.14
C ASN A 276 19.42 -5.40 10.51
N VAL A 277 18.82 -4.64 11.43
CA VAL A 277 19.17 -4.70 12.85
C VAL A 277 18.26 -5.71 13.53
N ILE A 278 18.84 -6.63 14.30
CA ILE A 278 18.13 -7.69 15.02
C ILE A 278 18.46 -7.66 16.52
N GLY A 279 17.68 -8.39 17.32
CA GLY A 279 17.88 -8.49 18.78
C GLY A 279 17.21 -7.39 19.59
N VAL A 280 16.67 -6.36 18.94
CA VAL A 280 15.85 -5.30 19.55
C VAL A 280 14.63 -5.03 18.67
N PRO A 281 13.51 -4.54 19.23
CA PRO A 281 12.37 -4.08 18.44
C PRO A 281 12.76 -2.85 17.60
N TYR A 282 12.03 -2.61 16.51
CA TYR A 282 12.38 -1.54 15.56
C TYR A 282 12.30 -0.15 16.19
N GLU A 283 11.47 0.06 17.23
CA GLU A 283 11.36 1.35 17.93
C GLU A 283 12.63 1.72 18.70
N GLU A 284 13.44 0.72 19.09
CA GLU A 284 14.65 0.93 19.89
C GLU A 284 15.89 1.20 19.03
N VAL A 285 15.83 0.91 17.72
CA VAL A 285 16.94 1.20 16.80
C VAL A 285 17.19 2.71 16.78
N ARG A 286 18.43 3.12 17.04
CA ARG A 286 18.85 4.53 17.07
C ARG A 286 20.20 4.73 16.39
N ILE A 287 20.41 5.94 15.87
CA ILE A 287 21.73 6.35 15.33
C ILE A 287 22.79 6.23 16.45
N GLY A 288 23.95 5.70 16.09
CA GLY A 288 25.07 5.44 16.99
C GLY A 288 24.95 4.16 17.82
N MET A 289 23.88 3.38 17.69
CA MET A 289 23.74 2.10 18.39
C MET A 289 24.86 1.14 17.97
N PRO A 290 25.62 0.57 18.92
CA PRO A 290 26.63 -0.43 18.63
C PRO A 290 25.96 -1.73 18.16
N VAL A 291 26.52 -2.34 17.12
CA VAL A 291 26.01 -3.57 16.54
C VAL A 291 27.12 -4.55 16.18
N ARG A 292 26.79 -5.84 16.22
CA ARG A 292 27.69 -6.94 15.87
C ARG A 292 27.15 -7.77 14.71
N LEU A 293 28.01 -8.09 13.77
CA LEU A 293 27.72 -8.98 12.65
C LEU A 293 27.29 -10.37 13.14
N GLU A 294 26.22 -10.87 12.55
CA GLU A 294 25.72 -12.23 12.67
C GLU A 294 25.33 -12.74 11.27
N PHE A 295 25.52 -14.03 11.00
CA PHE A 295 25.07 -14.65 9.75
C PHE A 295 23.79 -15.42 10.00
N LYS A 296 22.69 -14.95 9.40
CA LYS A 296 21.38 -15.57 9.53
C LYS A 296 21.04 -16.37 8.28
N ALA A 297 20.81 -17.67 8.45
CA ALA A 297 20.22 -18.52 7.43
C ALA A 297 18.71 -18.27 7.37
N TYR A 298 18.18 -18.03 6.18
CA TYR A 298 16.73 -17.88 5.96
C TYR A 298 16.13 -19.14 5.30
N ASP A 299 16.95 -19.91 4.59
CA ASP A 299 16.64 -21.22 4.02
C ASP A 299 17.96 -21.97 3.74
N GLU A 300 17.91 -23.14 3.10
CA GLU A 300 19.08 -23.98 2.81
C GLU A 300 20.12 -23.29 1.90
N GLU A 301 19.70 -22.32 1.09
CA GLU A 301 20.52 -21.64 0.10
C GLU A 301 20.84 -20.18 0.47
N LEU A 302 20.06 -19.54 1.36
CA LEU A 302 20.25 -18.15 1.76
C LEU A 302 20.89 -18.00 3.13
N VAL A 303 22.08 -17.43 3.15
CA VAL A 303 22.67 -16.82 4.34
C VAL A 303 22.88 -15.34 4.05
N LEU A 304 22.47 -14.47 4.99
CA LEU A 304 22.69 -13.03 4.89
C LEU A 304 23.45 -12.50 6.13
N PRO A 305 24.35 -11.53 5.95
CA PRO A 305 24.92 -10.79 7.07
C PRO A 305 23.86 -9.85 7.64
N VAL A 306 23.53 -10.03 8.91
CA VAL A 306 22.65 -9.17 9.73
C VAL A 306 23.43 -8.60 10.90
N PHE A 307 22.91 -7.56 11.54
CA PHE A 307 23.59 -6.91 12.65
C PHE A 307 22.74 -6.96 13.92
N ARG A 308 23.25 -7.61 14.96
CA ARG A 308 22.60 -7.65 16.27
C ARG A 308 22.98 -6.44 17.09
N ALA A 309 22.00 -5.78 17.71
CA ALA A 309 22.25 -4.73 18.67
C ALA A 309 23.03 -5.25 19.89
N GLU A 310 24.06 -4.52 20.30
CA GLU A 310 24.75 -4.78 21.56
C GLU A 310 24.11 -3.93 22.66
N GLU A 311 23.67 -4.55 23.76
CA GLU A 311 23.20 -3.81 24.93
C GLU A 311 24.34 -2.99 25.53
N GLU A 312 24.12 -1.69 25.72
CA GLU A 312 25.01 -0.85 26.52
C GLU A 312 25.02 -1.40 27.96
N ARG A 313 26.07 -2.13 28.33
CA ARG A 313 26.39 -2.35 29.74
C ARG A 313 26.78 -0.99 30.33
N VAL A 314 25.81 -0.27 30.87
CA VAL A 314 26.05 0.92 31.69
C VAL A 314 26.84 0.46 32.91
N ALA A 315 28.14 0.75 32.92
CA ALA A 315 28.97 0.59 34.10
C ALA A 315 28.45 1.55 35.18
N VAL A 316 27.69 1.03 36.15
CA VAL A 316 27.28 1.77 37.34
C VAL A 316 28.53 2.03 38.18
N GLY A 317 29.21 3.15 37.89
CA GLY A 317 30.29 3.67 38.71
C GLY A 317 29.74 4.17 40.04
N GLY A 318 29.79 3.30 41.05
CA GLY A 318 29.56 3.68 42.44
C GLY A 318 30.62 4.66 42.93
N GLY A 319 30.18 5.80 43.45
CA GLY A 319 30.99 6.73 44.23
C GLY A 319 30.18 7.21 45.44
N PRO A 320 30.69 7.10 46.68
CA PRO A 320 29.92 7.42 47.86
C PRO A 320 29.78 8.94 48.02
N ARG A 321 28.54 9.44 48.09
CA ARG A 321 28.27 10.81 48.54
C ARG A 321 28.53 10.89 50.04
N ALA A 322 29.59 11.60 50.41
CA ALA A 322 29.84 12.04 51.78
C ALA A 322 28.74 13.02 52.21
N ALA A 323 28.14 12.76 53.36
CA ALA A 323 27.19 13.65 54.01
C ALA A 323 27.94 14.79 54.71
N ARG A 324 27.63 16.03 54.34
CA ARG A 324 27.57 17.22 55.21
C ARG A 324 26.58 18.22 54.62
#